data_AF-L0DST6-F1
#
_entry.id   AF-L0DST6-F1
#
_cell.length_a   1.000
_cell.length_b   1.000
_cell.length_c   1.000
_cell.angle_alpha   90.00
_cell.angle_beta   90.00
_cell.angle_gamma   90.00
#
_symmetry.space_group_name_H-M   'P 1'
#
loop_
_entity.id
_entity.type
_entity.pdbx_description
1 polymer ?
#
loop_
_entity_poly.entity_id
_entity_poly.type
_entity_poly.pdbx_seq_one_letter_code
_entity_poly.pdbx_strand_id
1 'polypeptide(L)'
;MIADIVAEDTSERDVLPVVVKGLSLREELVSQILKESKEACPSIRFGMYVDPEQIQIAEYEPDGEPKMVCRLNTVETLRHYDREFGTKRIYQGYLVALVETWLRDLAFRWKPDPPPAVKQLTTIGLAQILEGGMTRREAALEANALR
;
A
#
# COMPACT_ATOMS: atom_id res chain seq x y z
N MET A 1 -0.36 -15.94 -0.60
CA MET A 1 0.24 -14.91 0.28
C MET A 1 -0.85 -14.34 1.19
N ILE A 2 -0.50 -13.98 2.43
CA ILE A 2 -1.34 -13.12 3.27
C ILE A 2 -0.71 -11.73 3.29
N ALA A 3 -1.45 -10.71 2.90
CA ALA A 3 -1.03 -9.31 2.99
C ALA A 3 -1.43 -8.74 4.36
N ASP A 4 -0.66 -7.76 4.85
CA ASP A 4 -0.97 -7.09 6.11
C ASP A 4 -2.22 -6.21 5.95
N ILE A 5 -2.38 -5.57 4.77
CA ILE A 5 -3.56 -4.80 4.37
C ILE A 5 -3.88 -5.13 2.91
N VAL A 6 -5.17 -5.21 2.56
CA VAL A 6 -5.65 -5.19 1.18
C VAL A 6 -6.62 -4.02 1.03
N ALA A 7 -6.36 -3.15 0.05
CA ALA A 7 -7.31 -2.12 -0.34
C ALA A 7 -8.21 -2.63 -1.47
N GLU A 8 -9.47 -2.23 -1.42
CA GLU A 8 -10.53 -2.61 -2.34
C GLU A 8 -11.13 -1.38 -3.01
N ASP A 9 -11.58 -1.52 -4.26
CA ASP A 9 -12.36 -0.47 -4.92
C ASP A 9 -13.83 -0.46 -4.45
N THR A 10 -14.63 0.44 -5.02
CA THR A 10 -16.08 0.56 -4.74
C THR A 10 -16.91 -0.65 -5.16
N SER A 11 -16.33 -1.58 -5.92
CA SER A 11 -16.94 -2.85 -6.31
C SER A 11 -16.41 -4.04 -5.49
N GLU A 12 -15.75 -3.77 -4.35
CA GLU A 12 -15.16 -4.77 -3.45
C GLU A 12 -14.10 -5.65 -4.13
N ARG A 13 -13.44 -5.14 -5.18
CA ARG A 13 -12.34 -5.85 -5.84
C ARG A 13 -11.01 -5.49 -5.20
N ASP A 14 -10.19 -6.49 -4.90
CA ASP A 14 -8.81 -6.30 -4.46
C ASP A 14 -8.03 -5.48 -5.51
N VAL A 15 -7.52 -4.31 -5.12
CA VAL A 15 -6.77 -3.41 -6.02
C VAL A 15 -5.34 -3.13 -5.57
N LEU A 16 -5.06 -3.28 -4.27
CA LEU A 16 -3.73 -3.03 -3.72
C LEU A 16 -3.47 -3.90 -2.48
N PRO A 17 -2.75 -5.01 -2.62
CA PRO A 17 -2.09 -5.64 -1.49
C PRO A 17 -0.96 -4.78 -0.96
N VAL A 18 -0.87 -4.72 0.36
CA VAL A 18 0.16 -3.99 1.10
C VAL A 18 0.83 -4.95 2.08
N VAL A 19 2.14 -5.11 1.92
CA VAL A 19 2.99 -5.84 2.86
C VAL A 19 3.75 -4.84 3.71
N VAL A 20 3.64 -4.97 5.03
CA VAL A 20 4.26 -4.07 5.99
C VAL A 20 5.27 -4.84 6.82
N LYS A 21 6.49 -4.29 6.94
CA LYS A 21 7.55 -4.86 7.78
C LYS A 21 8.02 -3.83 8.79
N GLY A 22 8.29 -4.28 10.01
CA GLY A 22 8.81 -3.41 11.07
C GLY A 22 10.29 -3.04 10.94
N LEU A 23 10.96 -3.53 9.90
CA LEU A 23 12.38 -3.32 9.61
C LEU A 23 12.56 -3.21 8.11
N SER A 24 13.52 -2.41 7.67
CA SER A 24 13.86 -2.29 6.26
C SER A 24 14.53 -3.55 5.74
N LEU A 25 14.09 -3.98 4.57
CA LEU A 25 14.62 -5.15 3.87
C LEU A 25 15.49 -4.70 2.70
N ARG A 26 16.30 -5.63 2.18
CA ARG A 26 17.05 -5.38 0.94
C ARG A 26 16.08 -5.33 -0.25
N GLU A 27 16.43 -4.55 -1.26
CA GLU A 27 15.57 -4.30 -2.43
C GLU A 27 15.22 -5.58 -3.19
N GLU A 28 16.09 -6.59 -3.19
CA GLU A 28 15.81 -7.89 -3.82
C GLU A 28 14.68 -8.63 -3.10
N LEU A 29 14.64 -8.57 -1.76
CA LEU A 29 13.58 -9.19 -0.98
C LEU A 29 12.26 -8.43 -1.15
N VAL A 30 12.31 -7.10 -1.25
CA VAL A 30 11.12 -6.29 -1.54
C VAL A 30 10.55 -6.66 -2.91
N SER A 31 11.40 -6.74 -3.93
CA SER A 31 11.00 -7.15 -5.28
C SER A 31 10.40 -8.56 -5.29
N GLN A 32 11.00 -9.50 -4.56
CA GLN A 32 10.46 -10.86 -4.41
C GLN A 32 9.07 -10.87 -3.77
N ILE A 33 8.88 -10.15 -2.66
CA ILE A 33 7.58 -10.04 -1.98
C ILE A 33 6.53 -9.49 -2.94
N LEU A 34 6.85 -8.43 -3.69
CA LEU A 34 5.89 -7.85 -4.64
C LEU A 34 5.56 -8.80 -5.78
N LYS A 35 6.54 -9.56 -6.29
CA LYS A 35 6.31 -10.61 -7.28
C LYS A 35 5.37 -11.70 -6.76
N GLU A 36 5.62 -12.22 -5.55
CA GLU A 36 4.72 -13.20 -4.91
C GLU A 36 3.30 -12.66 -4.75
N SER A 37 3.15 -11.34 -4.57
CA SER A 37 1.84 -10.70 -4.45
C SER A 37 1.09 -10.68 -5.78
N LYS A 38 1.80 -10.44 -6.88
CA LYS A 38 1.25 -10.52 -8.23
C LYS A 38 0.84 -11.95 -8.59
N GLU A 39 1.66 -12.93 -8.24
CA GLU A 39 1.36 -14.35 -8.47
C GLU A 39 0.11 -14.79 -7.69
N ALA A 40 -0.07 -14.28 -6.46
CA ALA A 40 -1.25 -14.58 -5.65
C ALA A 40 -2.54 -13.95 -6.19
N CYS A 41 -2.48 -12.80 -6.86
CA CYS A 41 -3.64 -12.17 -7.50
C CYS A 41 -3.27 -11.55 -8.86
N PRO A 42 -3.27 -12.33 -9.95
CA PRO A 42 -2.77 -11.88 -11.26
C PRO A 42 -3.51 -10.69 -11.87
N SER A 43 -4.73 -10.38 -11.42
CA SER A 43 -5.54 -9.26 -11.92
C SER A 43 -5.16 -7.91 -11.32
N ILE A 44 -4.43 -7.87 -10.19
CA ILE A 44 -4.06 -6.59 -9.56
C ILE A 44 -3.04 -5.83 -10.42
N ARG A 45 -3.18 -4.51 -10.43
CA ARG A 45 -2.28 -3.62 -11.17
C ARG A 45 -1.12 -3.11 -10.32
N PHE A 46 -1.34 -2.93 -9.02
CA PHE A 46 -0.35 -2.36 -8.12
C PHE A 46 -0.07 -3.28 -6.93
N GLY A 47 1.14 -3.16 -6.39
CA GLY A 47 1.51 -3.73 -5.11
C GLY A 47 2.26 -2.70 -4.28
N MET A 48 2.13 -2.78 -2.96
CA MET A 48 2.81 -1.87 -2.04
C MET A 48 3.61 -2.63 -0.99
N TYR A 49 4.82 -2.15 -0.76
CA TYR A 49 5.66 -2.56 0.36
C TYR A 49 5.92 -1.34 1.25
N VAL A 50 5.82 -1.54 2.57
CA VAL A 50 6.07 -0.47 3.54
C VAL A 50 7.00 -0.96 4.64
N ASP A 51 8.00 -0.16 4.94
CA ASP A 51 8.82 -0.28 6.14
C ASP A 51 8.94 1.09 6.84
N PRO A 52 9.62 1.19 8.00
CA PRO A 52 9.72 2.46 8.73
C PRO A 52 10.40 3.60 7.97
N GLU A 53 11.16 3.30 6.91
CA GLU A 53 11.92 4.27 6.13
C GLU A 53 11.23 4.62 4.81
N GLN A 54 10.71 3.62 4.09
CA GLN A 54 10.12 3.80 2.76
C GLN A 54 8.78 3.10 2.54
N ILE A 55 7.94 3.79 1.77
CA ILE A 55 6.77 3.22 1.08
C ILE A 55 7.17 3.06 -0.38
N GLN A 56 7.11 1.84 -0.89
CA GLN A 56 7.43 1.49 -2.27
C GLN A 56 6.19 0.97 -2.97
N ILE A 57 5.92 1.46 -4.18
CA ILE A 57 4.77 1.07 -4.99
C ILE A 57 5.26 0.52 -6.31
N ALA A 58 4.86 -0.72 -6.59
CA ALA A 58 5.06 -1.41 -7.85
C ALA A 58 3.83 -1.22 -8.74
N GLU A 59 4.05 -0.98 -10.02
CA GLU A 59 3.09 -1.35 -11.06
C GLU A 59 3.54 -2.69 -11.66
N TYR A 60 2.59 -3.60 -11.87
CA TYR A 60 2.88 -4.88 -12.50
C TYR A 60 2.72 -4.75 -14.02
N GLU A 61 3.82 -4.99 -14.73
CA GLU A 61 3.82 -5.06 -16.19
C GLU A 61 3.15 -6.38 -16.66
N PRO A 62 2.75 -6.50 -17.93
CA PRO A 62 2.05 -7.69 -18.45
C PRO A 62 2.84 -9.00 -18.32
N ASP A 63 4.17 -8.94 -18.24
CA ASP A 63 5.07 -10.08 -18.04
C ASP A 63 5.16 -10.53 -16.57
N GLY A 64 4.55 -9.77 -15.64
CA GLY A 64 4.48 -10.08 -14.22
C GLY A 64 5.63 -9.51 -13.38
N GLU A 65 6.62 -8.84 -13.99
CA GLU A 65 7.72 -8.25 -13.22
C GLU A 65 7.28 -6.92 -12.55
N PRO A 66 7.55 -6.73 -11.25
CA PRO A 66 7.20 -5.51 -10.55
C PRO A 66 8.14 -4.37 -10.95
N LYS A 67 7.57 -3.28 -11.47
CA LYS A 67 8.31 -2.05 -11.78
C LYS A 67 8.03 -0.99 -10.71
N MET A 68 9.08 -0.48 -10.07
CA MET A 68 8.93 0.58 -9.07
C MET A 68 8.51 1.89 -9.74
N VAL A 69 7.30 2.34 -9.44
CA VAL A 69 6.72 3.57 -10.01
C VAL A 69 6.64 4.70 -9.00
N CYS A 70 6.72 4.41 -7.70
CA CYS A 70 6.74 5.42 -6.65
C CYS A 70 7.55 4.95 -5.43
N ARG A 71 8.32 5.87 -4.87
CA ARG A 71 8.97 5.73 -3.55
C ARG A 71 8.66 6.96 -2.73
N LEU A 72 8.20 6.77 -1.50
CA LEU A 72 7.88 7.84 -0.56
C LEU A 72 8.63 7.61 0.75
N ASN A 73 8.97 8.69 1.45
CA ASN A 73 9.51 8.60 2.80
C ASN A 73 8.37 8.28 3.78
N THR A 74 8.41 7.11 4.42
CA THR A 74 7.36 6.68 5.35
C THR A 74 7.16 7.70 6.47
N VAL A 75 8.25 8.26 6.98
CA VAL A 75 8.19 9.18 8.12
C VAL A 75 7.52 10.50 7.73
N GLU A 76 7.85 11.07 6.58
CA GLU A 76 7.18 12.29 6.09
C GLU A 76 5.69 12.06 5.78
N THR A 77 5.34 10.89 5.25
CA THR A 77 3.95 10.54 4.96
C THR A 77 3.13 10.33 6.24
N LEU A 78 3.62 9.52 7.18
CA LEU A 78 2.84 9.10 8.34
C LEU A 78 2.89 10.10 9.51
N ARG A 79 3.86 11.02 9.55
CA ARG A 79 3.90 12.11 10.55
C ARG A 79 2.70 13.05 10.52
N HIS A 80 1.94 13.05 9.42
CA HIS A 80 0.68 13.76 9.31
C HIS A 80 -0.41 13.19 10.24
N TYR A 81 -0.32 11.91 10.58
CA TYR A 81 -1.28 11.20 11.44
C TYR A 81 -0.77 11.06 12.88
N ASP A 82 0.54 10.93 13.06
CA ASP A 82 1.20 11.00 14.36
C ASP A 82 2.49 11.83 14.27
N ARG A 83 2.50 13.00 14.91
CA ARG A 83 3.65 13.92 14.89
C ARG A 83 4.92 13.33 15.49
N GLU A 84 4.79 12.33 16.37
CA GLU A 84 5.92 11.64 16.98
C GLU A 84 6.43 10.45 16.15
N PHE A 85 5.78 10.12 15.03
CA PHE A 85 6.21 9.03 14.16
C PHE A 85 7.66 9.25 13.67
N GLY A 86 8.49 8.21 13.82
CA GLY A 86 9.93 8.26 13.51
C GLY A 86 10.83 8.78 14.65
N THR A 87 10.27 9.26 15.76
CA THR A 87 11.06 9.66 16.95
C THR A 87 11.27 8.52 17.95
N LYS A 88 10.50 7.43 17.80
CA LYS A 88 10.49 6.26 18.68
C LYS A 88 10.58 5.00 17.84
N ARG A 89 10.96 3.89 18.47
CA ARG A 89 10.90 2.58 17.83
C ARG A 89 9.45 2.26 17.46
N ILE A 90 9.23 1.97 16.18
CA ILE A 90 7.92 1.63 15.62
C ILE A 90 7.78 0.10 15.56
N TYR A 91 6.66 -0.42 16.07
CA TYR A 91 6.30 -1.82 15.92
C TYR A 91 5.46 -2.02 14.66
N GLN A 92 5.57 -3.19 14.01
CA GLN A 92 4.88 -3.47 12.75
C GLN A 92 3.37 -3.24 12.84
N GLY A 93 2.70 -3.72 13.90
CA GLY A 93 1.26 -3.51 14.07
C GLY A 93 0.85 -2.03 14.18
N TYR A 94 1.72 -1.19 14.74
CA TYR A 94 1.49 0.25 14.78
C TYR A 94 1.67 0.89 13.38
N LEU A 95 2.70 0.45 12.65
CA LEU A 95 2.91 0.87 11.26
C LEU A 95 1.72 0.49 10.37
N VAL A 96 1.20 -0.74 10.50
CA VAL A 96 0.00 -1.21 9.79
C VAL A 96 -1.19 -0.29 10.05
N ALA A 97 -1.46 0.07 11.31
CA ALA A 97 -2.58 0.94 11.65
C ALA A 97 -2.45 2.35 11.03
N LEU A 98 -1.24 2.92 11.00
CA LEU A 98 -1.00 4.22 10.37
C LEU A 98 -1.09 4.16 8.85
N VAL A 99 -0.55 3.13 8.22
CA VAL A 99 -0.65 2.92 6.77
C VAL A 99 -2.11 2.75 6.35
N GLU A 100 -2.89 1.96 7.08
CA GLU A 100 -4.32 1.82 6.82
C GLU A 100 -5.06 3.15 6.97
N THR A 101 -4.76 3.92 8.01
CA THR A 101 -5.34 5.25 8.23
C THR A 101 -5.04 6.19 7.05
N TRP A 102 -3.80 6.16 6.54
CA TRP A 102 -3.40 6.94 5.38
C TRP A 102 -4.12 6.50 4.10
N LEU A 103 -4.26 5.20 3.85
CA LEU A 103 -5.01 4.68 2.70
C LEU A 103 -6.49 5.07 2.74
N ARG A 104 -7.11 5.03 3.92
CA ARG A 104 -8.50 5.47 4.09
C ARG A 104 -8.67 6.98 3.88
N ASP A 105 -7.68 7.78 4.30
CA ASP A 105 -7.67 9.21 4.01
C ASP A 105 -7.57 9.49 2.50
N LEU A 106 -6.68 8.76 1.80
CA LEU A 106 -6.59 8.84 0.33
C LEU A 106 -7.92 8.51 -0.35
N ALA A 107 -8.64 7.50 0.14
CA ALA A 107 -9.92 7.05 -0.41
C ALA A 107 -11.08 8.03 -0.18
N PHE A 108 -11.18 8.62 1.02
CA PHE A 108 -12.36 9.41 1.43
C PHE A 108 -12.11 10.91 1.60
N ARG A 109 -10.85 11.35 1.64
CA ARG A 109 -10.45 12.75 1.89
C ARG A 109 -11.21 13.39 3.05
N TRP A 110 -11.22 12.71 4.19
CA TRP A 110 -11.96 13.12 5.40
C TRP A 110 -11.49 14.45 6.03
N LYS A 111 -10.35 15.00 5.59
CA LYS A 111 -9.78 16.26 6.08
C LYS A 111 -9.78 17.33 4.98
N PRO A 112 -9.84 18.62 5.33
CA PRO A 112 -9.77 19.72 4.35
C PRO A 112 -8.43 19.75 3.61
N ASP A 113 -7.34 19.42 4.30
CA ASP A 113 -6.02 19.35 3.71
C ASP A 113 -5.87 18.06 2.88
N PRO A 114 -5.20 18.13 1.72
CA PRO A 114 -4.97 16.94 0.91
C PRO A 114 -4.12 15.91 1.66
N PRO A 115 -4.46 14.62 1.59
CA PRO A 115 -3.66 13.57 2.20
C PRO A 115 -2.21 13.60 1.68
N PRO A 116 -1.23 13.26 2.53
CA PRO A 116 0.16 13.17 2.11
C PRO A 116 0.34 12.29 0.87
N ALA A 117 1.21 12.73 -0.04
CA ALA A 117 1.54 12.05 -1.30
C ALA A 117 0.40 11.87 -2.32
N VAL A 118 -0.78 12.46 -2.11
CA VAL A 118 -1.92 12.31 -3.05
C VAL A 118 -1.56 12.71 -4.49
N LYS A 119 -0.70 13.72 -4.69
CA LYS A 119 -0.28 14.16 -6.02
C LYS A 119 0.54 13.07 -6.72
N GLN A 120 1.54 12.51 -6.05
CA GLN A 120 2.36 11.41 -6.56
C GLN A 120 1.51 10.19 -6.90
N LEU A 121 0.55 9.85 -6.04
CA LEU A 121 -0.36 8.72 -6.28
C LEU A 121 -1.37 8.96 -7.40
N THR A 122 -1.80 10.21 -7.59
CA THR A 122 -2.62 10.64 -8.73
C THR A 122 -1.86 10.49 -10.04
N THR A 123 -0.57 10.85 -10.05
CA THR A 123 0.30 10.76 -11.25
C THR A 123 0.43 9.33 -11.76
N ILE A 124 0.53 8.35 -10.86
CA ILE A 124 0.59 6.92 -11.24
C ILE A 124 -0.80 6.27 -11.41
N GLY A 125 -1.88 7.01 -11.15
CA GLY A 125 -3.26 6.52 -11.28
C GLY A 125 -3.78 5.71 -10.09
N LEU A 126 -3.00 5.51 -9.03
CA LEU A 126 -3.40 4.72 -7.86
C LEU A 126 -4.47 5.45 -7.02
N ALA A 127 -4.37 6.77 -6.89
CA ALA A 127 -5.32 7.54 -6.07
C ALA A 127 -6.77 7.40 -6.55
N GLN A 128 -6.99 7.36 -7.87
CA GLN A 128 -8.30 7.19 -8.49
C GLN A 128 -8.87 5.79 -8.30
N ILE A 129 -8.00 4.77 -8.23
CA ILE A 129 -8.42 3.39 -7.99
C ILE A 129 -8.89 3.20 -6.55
N LEU A 130 -8.26 3.91 -5.60
CA LEU A 130 -8.62 3.86 -4.18
C LEU A 130 -9.85 4.72 -3.83
N GLU A 131 -10.28 5.62 -4.71
CA GLU A 131 -11.33 6.60 -4.39
C GLU A 131 -12.66 5.91 -4.03
N GLY A 132 -13.16 6.20 -2.82
CA GLY A 132 -14.37 5.57 -2.26
C GLY A 132 -14.21 4.10 -1.84
N GLY A 133 -13.01 3.53 -1.95
CA GLY A 133 -12.69 2.15 -1.59
C GLY A 133 -12.57 1.88 -0.08
N MET A 134 -12.33 0.62 0.28
CA MET A 134 -12.19 0.16 1.67
C MET A 134 -10.86 -0.55 1.90
N THR A 135 -10.55 -0.87 3.17
CA THR A 135 -9.36 -1.65 3.55
C THR A 135 -9.75 -2.83 4.44
N ARG A 136 -9.05 -3.96 4.27
CA ARG A 136 -9.10 -5.12 5.16
C ARG A 136 -7.71 -5.48 5.67
N ARG A 137 -7.60 -5.99 6.89
CA ARG A 137 -6.33 -6.45 7.49
C ARG A 137 -6.19 -7.97 7.42
N GLU A 138 -4.94 -8.44 7.47
CA GLU A 138 -4.57 -9.88 7.55
C GLU A 138 -5.32 -10.72 6.51
N ALA A 139 -5.44 -10.18 5.29
CA ALA A 139 -6.25 -10.76 4.25
C ALA A 139 -5.38 -11.66 3.36
N ALA A 140 -5.84 -12.89 3.16
CA ALA A 140 -5.43 -13.65 1.99
C ALA A 140 -5.90 -12.88 0.75
N LEU A 141 -5.02 -12.77 -0.25
CA LEU A 141 -5.42 -12.25 -1.55
C LEU A 141 -6.43 -13.21 -2.16
N GLU A 142 -7.63 -12.71 -2.48
CA GLU A 142 -8.64 -13.51 -3.14
C GLU A 142 -8.51 -13.30 -4.64
N ALA A 143 -8.03 -14.34 -5.35
CA ALA A 143 -8.20 -14.40 -6.78
C ALA A 143 -9.70 -14.58 -7.06
N ASN A 144 -10.45 -13.48 -7.12
CA ASN A 144 -11.87 -13.54 -7.44
C ASN A 144 -12.01 -14.01 -8.90
N ALA A 145 -12.13 -15.33 -9.06
CA ALA A 145 -12.73 -15.94 -10.22
C ALA A 145 -14.17 -15.43 -10.27
N LEU A 146 -14.47 -14.67 -11.33
CA LEU A 146 -15.80 -14.22 -11.74
C LEU A 146 -16.92 -15.08 -11.13
N ARG A 147 -17.70 -14.53 -10.22
CA ARG A 147 -19.02 -15.04 -9.87
C ARG A 147 -20.07 -14.43 -10.80
#